data_AF-A0A523UGH2-F1
#
_entry.id   AF-A0A523UGH2-F1
#
_cell.length_a   1.000
_cell.length_b   1.000
_cell.length_c   1.000
_cell.angle_alpha   90.00
_cell.angle_beta   90.00
_cell.angle_gamma   90.00
#
_symmetry.space_group_name_H-M   'P 1'
#
loop_
_entity.id
_entity.type
_entity.pdbx_description
1 polymer ?
#
loop_
_entity_poly.entity_id
_entity_poly.type
_entity_poly.pdbx_seq_one_letter_code
_entity_poly.pdbx_strand_id
1 'polypeptide(L)'
;MSRYSLVQGSLCIEPESGSTYEIRVMGVKKPVLLSEVTYTSEVSNIAFVHSDTDDDYITDGNNKFVTSPNIFKAGDMVRVSNSLTNDGEYLAKTVVLGRITLHNKEVLTSEGISANQITFTTVTPFEEDYQDAISSLAASRIADKFALGGGDRIARAFNSDLADLIAENEFQEGNFRAEYGDL
;
A
#
# COMPACT_ATOMS: atom_id res chain seq x y z
N MET A 1 -34.68 -9.67 19.98
CA MET A 1 -33.43 -8.90 20.04
C MET A 1 -32.73 -9.09 18.70
N SER A 2 -32.16 -8.03 18.12
CA SER A 2 -31.34 -8.16 16.91
C SER A 2 -30.11 -9.04 17.19
N ARG A 3 -29.70 -9.82 16.20
CA ARG A 3 -28.46 -10.61 16.24
C ARG A 3 -27.40 -9.95 15.39
N TYR A 4 -26.16 -9.99 15.88
CA TYR A 4 -25.00 -9.42 15.21
C TYR A 4 -23.96 -10.52 15.03
N SER A 5 -23.38 -10.62 13.83
CA SER A 5 -22.25 -11.52 13.58
C SER A 5 -21.24 -10.86 12.66
N LEU A 6 -19.97 -11.16 12.90
CA LEU A 6 -18.87 -10.74 12.05
C LEU A 6 -18.46 -11.93 11.19
N VAL A 7 -18.47 -11.79 9.87
CA VAL A 7 -18.06 -12.85 8.94
C VAL A 7 -17.14 -12.22 7.90
N GLN A 8 -15.85 -12.63 7.90
CA GLN A 8 -14.86 -12.24 6.87
C GLN A 8 -14.80 -10.73 6.59
N GLY A 9 -14.69 -9.90 7.63
CA GLY A 9 -14.59 -8.44 7.48
C GLY A 9 -15.93 -7.73 7.22
N SER A 10 -17.05 -8.45 7.17
CA SER A 10 -18.40 -7.91 7.01
C SER A 10 -19.19 -8.01 8.32
N LEU A 11 -19.97 -6.96 8.65
CA LEU A 11 -20.88 -6.95 9.79
C LEU A 11 -22.29 -7.28 9.30
N CYS A 12 -22.83 -8.41 9.75
CA CYS A 12 -24.20 -8.83 9.45
C CYS A 12 -25.13 -8.43 10.61
N ILE A 13 -26.24 -7.77 10.27
CA ILE A 13 -27.25 -7.32 11.21
C ILE A 13 -28.58 -8.00 10.87
N GLU A 14 -29.09 -8.83 11.78
CA GLU A 14 -30.41 -9.46 11.69
C GLU A 14 -31.38 -8.77 12.66
N PRO A 15 -32.14 -7.74 12.23
CA PRO A 15 -33.19 -7.13 13.03
C PRO A 15 -34.40 -8.07 13.17
N GLU A 16 -35.18 -7.88 14.25
CA GLU A 16 -36.42 -8.65 14.48
C GLU A 16 -37.47 -8.51 13.36
N SER A 17 -37.38 -7.46 12.54
CA SER A 17 -38.29 -7.22 11.41
C SER A 17 -38.05 -8.15 10.22
N GLY A 18 -37.01 -8.99 10.23
CA GLY A 18 -36.76 -10.01 9.21
C GLY A 18 -35.95 -9.56 7.98
N SER A 19 -35.52 -8.30 7.92
CA SER A 19 -34.65 -7.79 6.84
C SER A 19 -33.19 -7.82 7.28
N THR A 20 -32.39 -8.73 6.73
CA THR A 20 -30.95 -8.80 7.05
C THR A 20 -30.20 -7.71 6.30
N TYR A 21 -29.40 -6.90 7.01
CA TYR A 21 -28.53 -5.91 6.40
C TYR A 21 -27.08 -6.39 6.48
N GLU A 22 -26.36 -6.32 5.36
CA GLU A 22 -24.92 -6.56 5.29
C GLU A 22 -24.19 -5.22 5.15
N ILE A 23 -23.35 -4.87 6.13
CA ILE A 23 -22.43 -3.73 6.00
C ILE A 23 -21.07 -4.28 5.62
N ARG A 24 -20.65 -4.03 4.38
CA ARG A 24 -19.30 -4.33 3.91
C ARG A 24 -18.43 -3.08 4.05
N VAL A 25 -17.39 -3.17 4.88
CA VAL A 25 -16.32 -2.18 4.87
C VAL A 25 -15.36 -2.59 3.75
N MET A 26 -15.44 -1.88 2.63
CA MET A 26 -14.47 -2.08 1.54
C MET A 26 -13.11 -1.56 2.02
N GLY A 27 -12.14 -2.46 2.16
CA GLY A 27 -10.88 -2.22 2.83
C GLY A 27 -10.10 -1.04 2.24
N VAL A 28 -9.58 -0.18 3.13
CA VAL A 28 -8.74 0.94 2.71
C VAL A 28 -7.29 0.61 2.94
N LYS A 29 -6.55 0.62 1.83
CA LYS A 29 -5.13 0.33 1.79
C LYS A 29 -4.37 1.56 2.27
N LYS A 30 -3.92 1.56 3.54
CA LYS A 30 -2.88 2.49 3.97
C LYS A 30 -1.52 1.80 3.77
N PRO A 31 -0.63 2.33 2.91
CA PRO A 31 0.72 1.80 2.83
C PRO A 31 1.43 2.05 4.16
N VAL A 32 1.80 0.99 4.86
CA VAL A 32 2.67 1.07 6.03
C VAL A 32 4.08 0.67 5.60
N LEU A 33 5.04 1.56 5.88
CA LEU A 33 6.46 1.32 5.67
C LEU A 33 6.94 0.31 6.71
N LEU A 34 6.96 -0.98 6.37
CA LEU A 34 7.27 -2.06 7.32
C LEU A 34 8.77 -2.37 7.45
N SER A 35 9.61 -1.90 6.55
CA SER A 35 11.06 -1.78 6.76
C SER A 35 11.68 -1.03 5.58
N GLU A 36 12.57 -0.10 5.89
CA GLU A 36 13.45 0.51 4.91
C GLU A 36 14.71 -0.35 4.82
N VAL A 37 14.96 -0.97 3.66
CA VAL A 37 16.23 -1.64 3.39
C VAL A 37 17.08 -0.71 2.54
N THR A 38 18.23 -0.30 3.07
CA THR A 38 19.17 0.56 2.37
C THR A 38 20.36 -0.25 1.85
N TYR A 39 20.69 -0.04 0.58
CA TYR A 39 21.91 -0.52 -0.07
C TYR A 39 22.71 0.65 -0.60
N THR A 40 23.95 0.78 -0.15
CA THR A 40 24.89 1.74 -0.72
C THR A 40 25.88 1.00 -1.59
N SER A 41 25.94 1.37 -2.86
CA SER A 41 26.85 0.80 -3.83
C SER A 41 28.31 1.17 -3.56
N GLU A 42 29.21 0.31 -4.04
CA GLU A 42 30.61 0.70 -4.19
C GLU A 42 30.75 1.72 -5.31
N VAL A 43 31.75 2.60 -5.18
CA VAL A 43 32.07 3.60 -6.20
C VAL A 43 32.34 2.91 -7.55
N SER A 44 31.86 3.52 -8.64
CA SER A 44 32.17 3.06 -9.99
C SER A 44 31.63 1.69 -10.37
N ASN A 45 30.44 1.33 -9.89
CA ASN A 45 29.77 0.10 -10.32
C ASN A 45 28.32 0.28 -10.80
N ILE A 46 27.70 1.42 -10.55
CA ILE A 46 26.29 1.66 -10.93
C ILE A 46 26.20 2.43 -12.24
N ALA A 47 25.35 1.98 -13.16
CA ALA A 47 25.00 2.73 -14.39
C ALA A 47 23.47 2.79 -14.56
N PHE A 48 22.99 3.84 -15.22
CA PHE A 48 21.59 4.07 -15.54
C PHE A 48 21.44 4.04 -17.06
N VAL A 49 20.59 3.15 -17.57
CA VAL A 49 20.42 2.97 -19.01
C VAL A 49 18.99 3.30 -19.39
N HIS A 50 18.86 4.30 -20.26
CA HIS A 50 17.63 4.61 -20.95
C HIS A 50 17.54 3.84 -22.27
N SER A 51 16.36 3.32 -22.59
CA SER A 51 16.07 2.72 -23.90
C SER A 51 14.84 3.35 -24.53
N ASP A 52 14.92 3.71 -25.81
CA ASP A 52 13.79 4.28 -26.55
C ASP A 52 12.71 3.22 -26.88
N THR A 53 13.06 1.93 -26.87
CA THR A 53 12.21 0.82 -27.33
C THR A 53 11.98 -0.28 -26.30
N ASP A 54 12.82 -0.34 -25.27
CA ASP A 54 12.75 -1.33 -24.20
C ASP A 54 12.58 -0.64 -22.84
N ASP A 55 12.35 -1.42 -21.78
CA ASP A 55 12.31 -0.85 -20.44
C ASP A 55 13.70 -0.33 -20.01
N ASP A 56 13.69 0.83 -19.35
CA ASP A 56 14.83 1.42 -18.67
C ASP A 56 15.36 0.48 -17.57
N TYR A 57 16.66 0.57 -17.28
CA TYR A 57 17.25 -0.28 -16.25
C TYR A 57 18.47 0.33 -15.58
N ILE A 58 18.70 -0.11 -14.35
CA ILE A 58 19.86 0.22 -13.52
C ILE A 58 20.74 -1.02 -13.45
N THR A 59 22.04 -0.87 -13.69
CA THR A 59 23.01 -1.96 -13.56
C THR A 59 23.94 -1.78 -12.38
N ASP A 60 24.35 -2.88 -11.77
CA ASP A 60 25.42 -2.96 -10.78
C ASP A 60 26.47 -3.98 -11.23
N GLY A 61 27.67 -3.49 -11.57
CA GLY A 61 28.82 -4.30 -12.00
C GLY A 61 29.27 -5.35 -10.98
N ASN A 62 28.94 -5.17 -9.69
CA ASN A 62 29.25 -6.12 -8.62
C ASN A 62 28.15 -7.18 -8.39
N ASN A 63 27.07 -7.12 -9.17
CA ASN A 63 25.94 -8.04 -9.11
C ASN A 63 25.23 -8.11 -7.74
N LYS A 64 25.21 -7.02 -6.96
CA LYS A 64 24.71 -7.02 -5.57
C LYS A 64 23.21 -6.80 -5.43
N PHE A 65 22.50 -6.36 -6.46
CA PHE A 65 21.04 -6.12 -6.38
C PHE A 65 20.21 -7.34 -5.94
N VAL A 66 20.72 -8.57 -6.15
CA VAL A 66 20.05 -9.82 -5.70
C VAL A 66 20.87 -10.55 -4.63
N THR A 67 22.01 -10.03 -4.20
CA THR A 67 22.80 -10.70 -3.15
C THR A 67 22.20 -10.49 -1.76
N SER A 68 22.32 -11.52 -0.95
CA SER A 68 21.56 -11.77 0.27
C SER A 68 21.53 -10.59 1.28
N PRO A 69 20.38 -10.40 1.96
CA PRO A 69 19.10 -11.03 1.66
C PRO A 69 18.35 -10.20 0.61
N ASN A 70 18.27 -10.69 -0.65
CA ASN A 70 17.44 -10.18 -1.76
C ASN A 70 16.94 -8.75 -1.56
N ILE A 71 17.87 -7.79 -1.62
CA ILE A 71 17.61 -6.42 -1.17
C ILE A 71 16.45 -5.81 -1.95
N PHE A 72 16.36 -6.12 -3.25
CA PHE A 72 15.29 -5.68 -4.12
C PHE A 72 14.57 -6.89 -4.75
N LYS A 73 13.26 -6.77 -4.93
CA LYS A 73 12.42 -7.70 -5.69
C LYS A 73 11.54 -6.93 -6.69
N ALA A 74 11.00 -7.65 -7.66
CA ALA A 74 9.99 -7.11 -8.54
C ALA A 74 8.78 -6.60 -7.73
N GLY A 75 8.24 -5.45 -8.10
CA GLY A 75 7.16 -4.75 -7.42
C GLY A 75 7.61 -3.78 -6.32
N ASP A 76 8.89 -3.77 -5.94
CA ASP A 76 9.40 -2.80 -4.97
C ASP A 76 9.46 -1.39 -5.59
N MET A 77 9.12 -0.38 -4.80
CA MET A 77 9.52 0.98 -5.09
C MET A 77 10.94 1.18 -4.57
N VAL A 78 11.84 1.61 -5.45
CA VAL A 78 13.26 1.82 -5.19
C VAL A 78 13.51 3.31 -5.24
N ARG A 79 13.90 3.88 -4.10
CA ARG A 79 14.41 5.25 -4.05
C ARG A 79 15.90 5.25 -4.37
N VAL A 80 16.30 6.03 -5.35
CA VAL A 80 17.68 6.26 -5.76
C VAL A 80 18.13 7.63 -5.24
N SER A 81 19.35 7.71 -4.73
CA SER A 81 19.96 8.96 -4.27
C SER A 81 21.46 8.98 -4.56
N ASN A 82 22.00 10.20 -4.72
CA ASN A 82 23.41 10.48 -5.05
C ASN A 82 23.83 10.12 -6.47
N SER A 83 22.88 9.95 -7.39
CA SER A 83 23.15 9.90 -8.83
C SER A 83 23.40 11.31 -9.39
N LEU A 84 23.85 11.40 -10.65
CA LEU A 84 24.06 12.71 -11.26
C LEU A 84 22.74 13.38 -11.65
N THR A 85 21.78 12.61 -12.16
CA THR A 85 20.52 13.07 -12.75
C THR A 85 19.30 12.16 -12.50
N ASN A 86 19.48 10.99 -11.87
CA ASN A 86 18.44 9.98 -11.66
C ASN A 86 18.04 9.79 -10.19
N ASP A 87 18.09 10.86 -9.39
CA ASP A 87 17.58 10.82 -8.02
C ASP A 87 16.06 10.85 -8.06
N GLY A 88 15.42 9.87 -7.42
CA GLY A 88 13.97 9.68 -7.56
C GLY A 88 13.49 8.35 -7.02
N GLU A 89 12.21 8.05 -7.25
CA GLU A 89 11.57 6.78 -6.88
C GLU A 89 11.13 6.05 -8.14
N TYR A 90 11.43 4.76 -8.19
CA TYR A 90 11.33 3.92 -9.38
C TYR A 90 10.71 2.57 -9.03
N LEU A 91 9.73 2.11 -9.80
CA LEU A 91 9.07 0.83 -9.60
C LEU A 91 9.85 -0.27 -10.33
N ALA A 92 10.43 -1.19 -9.57
CA ALA A 92 11.16 -2.33 -10.11
C ALA A 92 10.19 -3.31 -10.80
N LYS A 93 10.28 -3.42 -12.13
CA LYS A 93 9.53 -4.41 -12.93
C LYS A 93 10.09 -5.82 -12.77
N THR A 94 11.41 -5.94 -12.91
CA THR A 94 12.14 -7.21 -12.70
C THR A 94 13.48 -6.92 -12.04
N VAL A 95 13.90 -7.79 -11.12
CA VAL A 95 15.22 -7.72 -10.49
C VAL A 95 15.96 -9.01 -10.75
N VAL A 96 17.13 -8.92 -11.37
CA VAL A 96 18.05 -10.02 -11.61
C VAL A 96 19.45 -9.63 -11.11
N LEU A 97 20.38 -10.58 -11.07
CA LEU A 97 21.76 -10.30 -10.65
C LEU A 97 22.35 -9.13 -11.44
N GLY A 98 22.71 -8.06 -10.72
CA GLY A 98 23.31 -6.86 -11.29
C GLY A 98 22.39 -6.00 -12.15
N ARG A 99 21.07 -6.27 -12.20
CA ARG A 99 20.15 -5.42 -12.95
C ARG A 99 18.77 -5.29 -12.31
N ILE A 100 18.33 -4.04 -12.16
CA ILE A 100 16.93 -3.68 -11.88
C ILE A 100 16.36 -3.13 -13.19
N THR A 101 15.33 -3.77 -13.73
CA THR A 101 14.58 -3.24 -14.87
C THR A 101 13.36 -2.52 -14.33
N LEU A 102 13.11 -1.33 -14.83
CA LEU A 102 12.07 -0.40 -14.38
C LEU A 102 10.79 -0.59 -15.16
N HIS A 103 9.68 -0.03 -14.69
CA HIS A 103 8.47 0.02 -15.50
C HIS A 103 8.59 1.09 -16.59
N ASN A 104 8.15 0.78 -17.81
CA ASN A 104 8.14 1.61 -19.04
C ASN A 104 7.59 3.06 -18.95
N LYS A 105 7.19 3.55 -17.78
CA LYS A 105 6.76 4.94 -17.55
C LYS A 105 7.80 5.77 -16.80
N GLU A 106 8.86 5.15 -16.32
CA GLU A 106 9.97 5.84 -15.69
C GLU A 106 10.94 6.30 -16.77
N VAL A 107 11.36 7.56 -16.68
CA VAL A 107 12.30 8.16 -17.62
C VAL A 107 13.61 8.31 -16.88
N LEU A 108 14.56 7.40 -17.15
CA LEU A 108 15.94 7.61 -16.75
C LEU A 108 16.64 8.53 -17.75
N THR A 109 17.55 9.36 -17.26
CA THR A 109 18.59 9.95 -18.10
C THR A 109 19.76 8.97 -18.15
N SER A 110 20.25 8.62 -19.35
CA SER A 110 21.38 7.70 -19.43
C SER A 110 22.61 8.26 -18.72
N GLU A 111 23.13 7.51 -17.76
CA GLU A 111 24.37 7.78 -17.04
C GLU A 111 25.26 6.55 -17.13
N GLY A 112 26.53 6.77 -17.51
CA GLY A 112 27.54 5.72 -17.41
C GLY A 112 27.81 5.32 -15.97
N ILE A 113 28.87 4.53 -15.79
CA ILE A 113 29.31 4.12 -14.46
C ILE A 113 29.56 5.35 -13.56
N SER A 114 28.81 5.45 -12.46
CA SER A 114 28.87 6.59 -11.54
C SER A 114 30.21 6.65 -10.80
N ALA A 115 30.83 7.83 -10.77
CA ALA A 115 32.02 8.08 -9.95
C ALA A 115 31.71 8.21 -8.44
N ASN A 116 30.42 8.20 -8.06
CA ASN A 116 29.95 8.34 -6.69
C ASN A 116 29.39 7.01 -6.15
N GLN A 117 29.26 6.92 -4.83
CA GLN A 117 28.42 5.90 -4.21
C GLN A 117 26.96 6.28 -4.41
N ILE A 118 26.20 5.40 -5.04
CA ILE A 118 24.74 5.51 -5.18
C ILE A 118 24.08 4.78 -4.02
N THR A 119 23.09 5.41 -3.40
CA THR A 119 22.26 4.78 -2.36
C THR A 119 20.92 4.41 -2.94
N PHE A 120 20.50 3.19 -2.65
CA PHE A 120 19.22 2.62 -3.00
C PHE A 120 18.47 2.29 -1.72
N THR A 121 17.20 2.63 -1.65
CA THR A 121 16.34 2.33 -0.52
C THR A 121 15.09 1.63 -1.05
N THR A 122 14.69 0.50 -0.45
CA THR A 122 13.35 -0.04 -0.68
C THR A 122 12.32 0.80 0.08
N VAL A 123 11.43 1.42 -0.65
CA VAL A 123 10.21 2.03 -0.12
C VAL A 123 9.12 1.00 -0.32
N THR A 124 9.10 -0.07 0.48
CA THR A 124 8.05 -1.08 0.35
C THR A 124 6.77 -0.54 1.02
N PRO A 125 5.70 -0.17 0.29
CA PRO A 125 4.39 -0.15 0.89
C PRO A 125 4.01 -1.62 1.13
N PHE A 126 4.00 -2.06 2.37
CA PHE A 126 3.41 -3.37 2.65
C PHE A 126 1.89 -3.22 2.51
N GLU A 127 1.28 -4.14 1.76
CA GLU A 127 -0.15 -4.43 1.89
C GLU A 127 -0.31 -5.30 3.14
N GLU A 128 -0.32 -4.69 4.32
CA GLU A 128 -0.85 -5.39 5.48
C GLU A 128 -2.37 -5.35 5.33
N ASP A 129 -3.03 -6.51 5.37
CA ASP A 129 -4.49 -6.62 5.37
C ASP A 129 -5.04 -5.95 6.65
N TYR A 130 -5.08 -4.62 6.66
CA TYR A 130 -5.77 -3.81 7.65
C TYR A 130 -7.29 -4.03 7.61
N GLN A 131 -7.78 -4.87 6.67
CA GLN A 131 -9.17 -5.31 6.63
C GLN A 131 -9.60 -5.86 7.99
N ASP A 132 -8.79 -6.71 8.62
CA ASP A 132 -9.20 -7.33 9.89
C ASP A 132 -9.22 -6.33 11.05
N ALA A 133 -8.23 -5.44 11.13
CA ALA A 133 -8.13 -4.45 12.21
C ALA A 133 -9.18 -3.33 12.08
N ILE A 134 -9.38 -2.81 10.86
CA ILE A 134 -10.37 -1.75 10.59
C ILE A 134 -11.79 -2.33 10.67
N SER A 135 -12.04 -3.52 10.13
CA SER A 135 -13.36 -4.15 10.25
C SER A 135 -13.68 -4.54 11.69
N SER A 136 -12.70 -4.99 12.49
CA SER A 136 -12.88 -5.25 13.92
C SER A 136 -13.16 -3.97 14.71
N LEU A 137 -12.42 -2.88 14.47
CA LEU A 137 -12.62 -1.60 15.15
C LEU A 137 -13.96 -0.95 14.76
N ALA A 138 -14.29 -0.96 13.47
CA ALA A 138 -15.57 -0.48 12.97
C ALA A 138 -16.73 -1.28 13.58
N ALA A 139 -16.66 -2.62 13.54
CA ALA A 139 -17.70 -3.47 14.10
C ALA A 139 -17.85 -3.30 15.62
N SER A 140 -16.76 -3.14 16.36
CA SER A 140 -16.78 -2.89 17.81
C SER A 140 -17.49 -1.58 18.16
N ARG A 141 -17.11 -0.47 17.50
CA ARG A 141 -17.75 0.84 17.70
C ARG A 141 -19.22 0.85 17.29
N ILE A 142 -19.57 0.10 16.25
CA ILE A 142 -20.95 -0.08 15.79
C ILE A 142 -21.76 -0.86 16.84
N ALA A 143 -21.23 -1.97 17.36
CA ALA A 143 -21.89 -2.78 18.39
C ALA A 143 -22.19 -1.97 19.67
N ASP A 144 -21.25 -1.13 20.12
CA ASP A 144 -21.44 -0.25 21.28
C ASP A 144 -22.58 0.76 21.08
N LYS A 145 -22.75 1.30 19.87
CA LYS A 145 -23.83 2.26 19.57
C LYS A 145 -25.19 1.56 19.37
N PHE A 146 -25.22 0.32 18.89
CA PHE A 146 -26.45 -0.47 18.81
C PHE A 146 -27.03 -0.81 20.18
N ALA A 147 -26.19 -0.99 21.21
CA ALA A 147 -26.64 -1.20 22.59
C ALA A 147 -27.41 0.01 23.18
N LEU A 148 -27.32 1.20 22.57
CA LEU A 148 -27.91 2.44 23.07
C LEU A 148 -29.29 2.81 22.47
N GLY A 149 -29.83 2.00 21.53
CA GLY A 149 -31.23 2.06 21.10
C GLY A 149 -31.62 3.22 20.18
N GLY A 150 -31.76 2.96 18.88
CA GLY A 150 -32.49 3.83 17.95
C GLY A 150 -32.04 3.76 16.49
N GLY A 151 -32.67 2.89 15.68
CA GLY A 151 -32.33 2.59 14.28
C GLY A 151 -32.02 3.80 13.37
N ASP A 152 -32.81 4.86 13.44
CA ASP A 152 -32.67 6.02 12.52
C ASP A 152 -31.53 7.00 12.88
N ARG A 153 -31.03 6.95 14.12
CA ARG A 153 -29.86 7.75 14.52
C ARG A 153 -28.55 7.10 14.06
N ILE A 154 -28.60 5.82 13.66
CA ILE A 154 -27.43 4.97 13.45
C ILE A 154 -26.81 5.21 12.07
N ALA A 155 -27.58 5.37 11.01
CA ALA A 155 -27.03 5.67 9.67
C ALA A 155 -26.32 7.03 9.61
N ARG A 156 -26.82 8.04 10.35
CA ARG A 156 -26.18 9.36 10.45
C ARG A 156 -24.93 9.35 11.33
N ALA A 157 -24.95 8.60 12.44
CA ALA A 157 -23.77 8.41 13.27
C ALA A 157 -22.66 7.65 12.53
N PHE A 158 -23.01 6.61 11.77
CA PHE A 158 -22.09 5.81 10.97
C PHE A 158 -21.31 6.67 9.97
N ASN A 159 -22.00 7.51 9.18
CA ASN A 159 -21.33 8.37 8.20
C ASN A 159 -20.45 9.44 8.85
N SER A 160 -20.83 9.97 10.01
CA SER A 160 -20.03 10.96 10.75
C SER A 160 -18.77 10.33 11.35
N ASP A 161 -18.91 9.20 12.04
CA ASP A 161 -17.76 8.54 12.66
C ASP A 161 -16.79 7.97 11.61
N LEU A 162 -17.31 7.52 10.46
CA LEU A 162 -16.48 7.07 9.36
C LEU A 162 -15.68 8.24 8.77
N ALA A 163 -16.29 9.42 8.63
CA ALA A 163 -15.59 10.63 8.20
C ALA A 163 -14.50 11.05 9.20
N ASP A 164 -14.78 10.97 10.50
CA ASP A 164 -13.78 11.26 11.54
C ASP A 164 -12.63 10.24 11.52
N LEU A 165 -12.94 8.95 11.35
CA LEU A 165 -11.92 7.89 11.22
C LEU A 165 -11.06 8.07 9.96
N ILE A 166 -11.67 8.52 8.85
CA ILE A 166 -11.00 8.87 7.60
C ILE A 166 -10.02 10.03 7.83
N ALA A 167 -10.49 11.09 8.50
CA ALA A 167 -9.71 12.28 8.78
C ALA A 167 -8.56 12.02 9.75
N GLU A 168 -8.78 11.24 10.81
CA GLU A 168 -7.76 10.91 11.83
C GLU A 168 -6.61 10.04 11.28
N ASN A 169 -6.85 9.28 10.21
CA ASN A 169 -5.90 8.29 9.69
C ASN A 169 -5.32 8.66 8.32
N GLU A 170 -5.59 9.87 7.81
CA GLU A 170 -5.13 10.37 6.50
C GLU A 170 -5.52 9.46 5.33
N PHE A 171 -6.71 8.84 5.40
CA PHE A 171 -7.20 8.08 4.27
C PHE A 171 -7.68 9.02 3.16
N GLN A 172 -7.34 8.72 1.89
CA GLN A 172 -7.82 9.51 0.74
C GLN A 172 -9.35 9.38 0.62
N GLU A 173 -10.05 10.52 0.54
CA GLU A 173 -11.49 10.58 0.25
C GLU A 173 -11.76 9.90 -1.11
N GLY A 174 -12.45 8.76 -1.08
CA GLY A 174 -12.74 7.95 -2.28
C GLY A 174 -12.75 6.44 -2.04
N ASN A 175 -12.15 5.97 -0.94
CA ASN A 175 -12.00 4.53 -0.67
C ASN A 175 -13.10 3.92 0.22
N PHE A 176 -14.06 4.71 0.70
CA PHE A 176 -15.12 4.22 1.57
C PHE A 176 -16.48 4.41 0.90
N ARG A 177 -17.19 3.30 0.66
CA ARG A 177 -18.58 3.30 0.22
C ARG A 177 -19.35 2.29 1.05
N ALA A 178 -20.36 2.75 1.78
CA ALA A 178 -21.36 1.86 2.36
C ALA A 178 -22.34 1.50 1.25
N GLU A 179 -22.36 0.23 0.85
CA GLU A 179 -23.40 -0.30 -0.03
C GLU A 179 -24.47 -0.93 0.84
N TYR A 180 -25.71 -0.47 0.68
CA TYR A 180 -26.88 -1.05 1.33
C TYR A 180 -27.56 -1.96 0.30
N GLY A 181 -27.60 -3.26 0.57
CA GLY A 181 -28.32 -4.24 -0.23
C GLY A 181 -29.22 -5.09 0.64
N ASP A 182 -30.40 -5.41 0.12
CA ASP A 182 -31.22 -6.52 0.65
C ASP A 182 -30.53 -7.83 0.22
N LEU A 183 -30.29 -8.75 1.17
CA LEU A 183 -29.79 -10.11 0.89
C LEU A 183 -30.87 -11.00 0.26
#